data_AF-A0A0Q9PKM1-F1
#
_entry.id   AF-A0A0Q9PKM1-F1
#
_cell.length_a   1.000
_cell.length_b   1.000
_cell.length_c   1.000
_cell.angle_alpha   90.00
_cell.angle_beta   90.00
_cell.angle_gamma   90.00
#
_symmetry.space_group_name_H-M   'P 1'
#
loop_
_entity.id
_entity.type
_entity.pdbx_description
1 polymer ?
#
loop_
_entity_poly.entity_id
_entity_poly.type
_entity_poly.pdbx_seq_one_letter_code
_entity_poly.pdbx_strand_id
1 'polypeptide(L)'
;MNAEWTGGPDQLIEADEQRHGAARQFQDAGLPLLKLWTYYYGIGGDVDELSLDAYLNEALHLPAAQVGLVTTALTELTWDDAE
;
A
#
# COMPACT_ATOMS: atom_id res chain seq x y z
N MET A 1 -11.37 -7.35 32.28
CA MET A 1 -10.77 -6.28 31.46
C MET A 1 -9.29 -6.56 31.38
N ASN A 2 -8.76 -6.90 30.20
CA ASN A 2 -7.38 -6.72 29.71
C ASN A 2 -7.32 -7.44 28.36
N ALA A 3 -7.41 -6.68 27.26
CA ALA A 3 -7.30 -7.21 25.92
C ALA A 3 -5.81 -7.46 25.62
N GLU A 4 -5.44 -8.74 25.60
CA GLU A 4 -4.10 -9.17 25.24
C GLU A 4 -3.91 -8.96 23.73
N TRP A 5 -2.82 -8.26 23.41
CA TRP A 5 -2.37 -7.87 22.09
C TRP A 5 -2.39 -9.03 21.08
N THR A 6 -3.25 -8.92 20.07
CA THR A 6 -3.23 -9.76 18.86
C THR A 6 -2.32 -9.11 17.81
N GLY A 7 -1.03 -9.39 17.89
CA GLY A 7 -0.05 -8.98 16.88
C GLY A 7 1.11 -9.95 16.87
N GLY A 8 0.87 -11.16 16.38
CA GLY A 8 1.88 -12.21 16.29
C GLY A 8 2.93 -11.91 15.19
N PRO A 9 4.11 -12.55 15.25
CA PRO A 9 5.19 -12.36 14.28
C PRO A 9 4.79 -12.69 12.83
N ASP A 10 3.74 -13.49 12.65
CA ASP A 10 3.15 -13.86 11.36
C ASP A 10 2.62 -12.64 10.59
N GLN A 11 1.93 -11.72 11.29
CA GLN A 11 1.37 -10.50 10.71
C GLN A 11 2.44 -9.53 10.19
N LEU A 12 3.65 -9.59 10.76
CA LEU A 12 4.78 -8.77 10.34
C LEU A 12 5.44 -9.32 9.08
N ILE A 13 5.46 -10.64 8.91
CA ILE A 13 6.01 -11.31 7.71
C ILE A 13 5.03 -11.15 6.55
N GLU A 14 3.73 -11.34 6.78
CA GLU A 14 2.68 -11.11 5.77
C GLU A 14 2.63 -9.66 5.29
N ALA A 15 2.94 -8.70 6.16
CA ALA A 15 3.03 -7.28 5.80
C ALA A 15 4.27 -6.96 4.94
N ASP A 16 5.39 -7.64 5.18
CA ASP A 16 6.62 -7.47 4.40
C ASP A 16 6.51 -8.10 3.01
N GLU A 17 5.88 -9.27 2.90
CA GLU A 17 5.60 -9.91 1.60
C GLU A 17 4.59 -9.10 0.77
N GLN A 18 3.53 -8.56 1.40
CA GLN A 18 2.59 -7.65 0.73
C GLN A 18 3.26 -6.36 0.25
N ARG A 19 4.24 -5.85 1.00
CA ARG A 19 5.01 -4.66 0.61
C ARG A 19 5.80 -4.90 -0.67
N HIS A 20 6.55 -6.00 -0.75
CA HIS A 20 7.33 -6.29 -1.95
C HIS A 20 6.43 -6.55 -3.17
N GLY A 21 5.26 -7.16 -2.95
CA GLY A 21 4.23 -7.32 -3.97
C GLY A 21 3.69 -6.00 -4.50
N ALA A 22 3.30 -5.07 -3.62
CA ALA A 22 2.73 -3.77 -3.99
C ALA A 22 3.75 -2.87 -4.72
N ALA A 23 4.99 -2.78 -4.22
CA ALA A 23 6.05 -2.01 -4.86
C ALA A 23 6.35 -2.54 -6.28
N ARG A 24 6.41 -3.87 -6.42
CA ARG A 24 6.65 -4.52 -7.71
C ARG A 24 5.49 -4.34 -8.69
N GLN A 25 4.26 -4.51 -8.22
CA GLN A 25 3.06 -4.31 -9.04
C GLN A 25 2.93 -2.85 -9.49
N PHE A 26 3.32 -1.88 -8.66
CA PHE A 26 3.35 -0.46 -9.06
C PHE A 26 4.40 -0.19 -10.14
N GLN A 27 5.60 -0.74 -10.00
CA GLN A 27 6.66 -0.61 -11.01
C GLN A 27 6.27 -1.29 -12.33
N ASP A 28 5.61 -2.46 -12.28
CA ASP A 28 5.16 -3.21 -13.45
C ASP A 28 4.00 -2.51 -14.18
N ALA A 29 3.04 -1.96 -13.41
CA ALA A 29 1.90 -1.24 -13.95
C ALA A 29 2.28 0.09 -14.63
N GLY A 30 3.46 0.65 -14.34
CA GLY A 30 3.92 1.93 -14.90
C GLY A 30 2.99 3.11 -14.57
N LEU A 31 2.19 3.00 -13.50
CA LEU A 31 1.21 3.99 -13.12
C LEU A 31 1.89 5.26 -12.58
N PRO A 32 1.41 6.46 -12.94
CA PRO A 32 1.94 7.68 -12.34
C PRO A 32 1.59 7.73 -10.85
N LEU A 33 2.59 8.01 -10.00
CA LEU A 33 2.44 8.11 -8.55
C LEU A 33 1.28 9.01 -8.14
N LEU A 34 1.13 10.16 -8.80
CA LEU A 34 0.06 11.12 -8.53
C LEU A 34 -1.34 10.51 -8.75
N LYS A 35 -1.53 9.62 -9.74
CA LYS A 35 -2.81 8.92 -10.00
C LYS A 35 -3.11 7.93 -8.87
N LEU A 36 -2.12 7.14 -8.48
CA LEU A 36 -2.23 6.22 -7.34
C LEU A 36 -2.54 6.98 -6.05
N TRP A 37 -1.77 8.02 -5.74
CA TRP A 37 -1.93 8.84 -4.55
C TRP A 37 -3.31 9.51 -4.49
N THR A 38 -3.78 10.07 -5.61
CA THR A 38 -5.11 10.71 -5.68
C THR A 38 -6.23 9.70 -5.40
N TYR A 39 -6.15 8.49 -5.97
CA TYR A 39 -7.15 7.45 -5.75
C TYR A 39 -7.10 6.93 -4.30
N TYR A 40 -5.89 6.64 -3.81
CA TYR A 40 -5.64 6.25 -2.43
C TYR A 40 -6.20 7.27 -1.43
N TYR A 41 -5.97 8.56 -1.65
CA TYR A 41 -6.51 9.64 -0.81
C TYR A 41 -8.05 9.68 -0.88
N GLY A 42 -8.62 9.44 -2.07
CA GLY A 42 -10.07 9.36 -2.27
C GLY A 42 -10.77 8.23 -1.51
N ILE A 43 -10.09 7.10 -1.29
CA ILE A 43 -10.64 5.95 -0.55
C ILE A 43 -10.39 5.99 0.97
N GLY A 44 -9.79 7.09 1.48
CA GLY A 44 -9.50 7.28 2.90
C GLY A 44 -8.03 7.18 3.27
N GLY A 45 -7.14 7.33 2.30
CA GLY A 45 -5.72 7.47 2.52
C GLY A 45 -5.35 8.73 3.31
N ASP A 46 -4.40 8.61 4.23
CA ASP A 46 -3.96 9.69 5.13
C ASP A 46 -2.47 10.03 4.95
N VAL A 47 -1.74 9.29 4.10
CA VAL A 47 -0.32 9.57 3.87
C VAL A 47 -0.10 10.56 2.72
N ASP A 48 0.89 11.43 2.92
CA ASP A 48 1.37 12.33 1.88
C ASP A 48 1.99 11.58 0.70
N GLU A 49 2.00 12.23 -0.46
CA GLU A 49 2.59 11.71 -1.69
C GLU A 49 4.05 11.26 -1.50
N LEU A 50 4.85 12.05 -0.77
CA LEU A 50 6.26 11.73 -0.50
C LEU A 50 6.42 10.47 0.38
N SER A 51 5.53 10.27 1.34
CA SER A 51 5.54 9.08 2.20
C SER A 51 5.13 7.84 1.41
N LEU A 52 4.18 8.00 0.48
CA LEU A 52 3.77 6.95 -0.44
C LEU A 52 4.90 6.60 -1.43
N ASP A 53 5.57 7.60 -2.00
CA ASP A 53 6.76 7.42 -2.83
C ASP A 53 7.84 6.63 -2.08
N ALA A 54 8.18 7.05 -0.86
CA ALA A 54 9.18 6.37 -0.04
C ALA A 54 8.77 4.93 0.29
N TYR A 55 7.47 4.66 0.49
CA TYR A 55 6.98 3.30 0.68
C TYR A 55 7.16 2.43 -0.57
N LEU A 56 6.79 2.95 -1.74
CA LEU A 56 6.91 2.25 -3.02
C LEU A 56 8.37 2.04 -3.45
N ASN A 57 9.27 2.94 -3.03
CA ASN A 57 10.72 2.81 -3.21
C ASN A 57 11.38 1.95 -2.11
N GLU A 58 10.59 1.27 -1.28
CA GLU A 58 11.09 0.46 -0.17
C GLU A 58 11.95 1.25 0.85
N ALA A 59 11.88 2.58 0.85
CA ALA A 59 12.63 3.47 1.72
C ALA A 59 11.91 3.79 3.05
N LEU A 60 10.60 3.54 3.13
CA LEU A 60 9.77 3.83 4.32
C LEU A 60 8.76 2.71 4.59
N HIS A 61 8.41 2.49 5.86
CA HIS A 61 7.36 1.55 6.27
C HIS A 61 6.06 2.28 6.60
N LEU A 62 4.98 1.85 5.97
CA LEU A 62 3.63 2.30 6.27
C LEU A 62 2.91 1.33 7.22
N PRO A 63 1.96 1.82 8.03
CA PRO A 63 1.12 0.93 8.83
C PRO A 63 0.30 0.01 7.92
N ALA A 64 0.03 -1.21 8.39
CA ALA A 64 -0.69 -2.24 7.61
C ALA A 64 -2.05 -1.76 7.06
N ALA A 65 -2.75 -0.90 7.81
CA ALA A 65 -3.98 -0.26 7.35
C ALA A 65 -3.79 0.59 6.08
N GLN A 66 -2.69 1.35 6.01
CA GLN A 66 -2.35 2.16 4.84
C GLN A 66 -1.83 1.30 3.69
N VAL A 67 -1.05 0.26 4.00
CA VAL A 67 -0.59 -0.73 3.01
C VAL A 67 -1.78 -1.38 2.31
N GLY A 68 -2.80 -1.83 3.07
CA GLY A 68 -4.00 -2.42 2.50
C GLY A 68 -4.72 -1.46 1.54
N LEU A 69 -4.86 -0.18 1.90
CA LEU A 69 -5.46 0.83 1.04
C LEU A 69 -4.64 1.08 -0.23
N VAL A 70 -3.31 1.15 -0.14
CA VAL A 70 -2.42 1.30 -1.30
C VAL A 70 -2.56 0.11 -2.24
N THR A 71 -2.58 -1.11 -1.71
CA THR A 71 -2.77 -2.34 -2.50
C THR A 71 -4.14 -2.37 -3.18
N THR A 72 -5.20 -1.96 -2.49
CA THR A 72 -6.55 -1.83 -3.09
C THR A 72 -6.53 -0.79 -4.20
N ALA A 73 -6.03 0.41 -3.94
CA ALA A 73 -5.93 1.47 -4.96
C ALA A 73 -5.15 1.00 -6.19
N LEU A 74 -4.03 0.33 -5.98
CA LEU A 74 -3.19 -0.19 -7.05
C LEU A 74 -3.92 -1.26 -7.87
N THR A 75 -4.57 -2.22 -7.21
CA THR A 75 -5.31 -3.31 -7.88
C THR A 75 -6.44 -2.76 -8.74
N GLU A 76 -7.25 -1.84 -8.20
CA GLU A 76 -8.36 -1.22 -8.92
C GLU A 76 -7.84 -0.43 -10.14
N LEU A 77 -6.78 0.36 -9.98
CA LEU A 77 -6.18 1.13 -11.08
C LEU A 77 -5.56 0.25 -12.15
N THR A 78 -4.98 -0.90 -11.79
CA THR A 78 -4.46 -1.87 -12.77
C THR A 78 -5.55 -2.65 -13.48
N TRP A 79 -6.70 -2.85 -12.84
CA TRP A 79 -7.83 -3.55 -13.42
C TRP A 79 -8.61 -2.64 -14.39
N ASP A 80 -8.73 -1.36 -14.08
CA ASP A 80 -9.37 -0.34 -14.93
C ASP A 80 -8.63 -0.10 -16.26
N ASP A 81 -7.29 -0.18 -16.27
CA ASP A 81 -6.47 -0.01 -17.48
C ASP A 81 -6.47 -1.26 -18.40
N ALA A 82 -7.15 -2.36 -18.02
CA ALA A 82 -7.18 -3.62 -18.78
C ALA A 82 -8.40 -3.82 -19.72
N GLU A 83 -9.25 -2.79 -19.90
CA GLU A 83 -10.40 -2.81 -20.82
C GLU A 83 -10.12 -2.31 -22.25
#